data_AF-T1AP27-F1
#
_entry.id   AF-T1AP27-F1
#
_cell.length_a   1.000
_cell.length_b   1.000
_cell.length_c   1.000
_cell.angle_alpha   90.00
_cell.angle_beta   90.00
_cell.angle_gamma   90.00
#
_symmetry.space_group_name_H-M   'P 1'
#
loop_
_entity.id
_entity.type
_entity.pdbx_description
1 polymer ?
#
loop_
_entity_poly.entity_id
_entity_poly.type
_entity_poly.pdbx_seq_one_letter_code
_entity_poly.pdbx_strand_id
1 'polypeptide(L)'
;GDENVHRVRALLDEVFGEANVVSEIVIQKTYGFSTDAISNVSDYVLWYAKRRDSLKARPIYREKPFELGKGNATWLLLSDYTYRGVSAAERSGDASIPSGAKPYNPDNLLSQGRASDPQPFTYRGVSLDPYSKSSHWKPNYPVGMQRLLRAERIHVAENSFRYRRFHADFAVLPYANIWTDTGTGNFTDEKIYVV
;
A
#
# COMPACT_ATOMS: atom_id res chain seq x y z
N GLY A 1 -15.02 1.57 25.33
CA GLY A 1 -14.42 2.81 25.83
C GLY A 1 -13.04 2.56 26.40
N ASP A 2 -12.18 3.57 26.31
CA ASP A 2 -10.78 3.56 26.77
C ASP A 2 -10.61 3.12 28.24
N GLU A 3 -11.52 3.55 29.12
CA GLU A 3 -11.43 3.30 30.56
C GLU A 3 -11.27 1.82 30.96
N ASN A 4 -11.86 0.92 30.17
CA ASN A 4 -11.89 -0.51 30.50
C ASN A 4 -11.16 -1.38 29.49
N VAL A 5 -10.63 -0.83 28.38
CA VAL A 5 -10.04 -1.65 27.31
C VAL A 5 -8.89 -2.51 27.82
N HIS A 6 -8.04 -1.96 28.67
CA HIS A 6 -6.92 -2.68 29.29
C HIS A 6 -7.39 -3.82 30.21
N ARG A 7 -8.48 -3.62 30.95
CA ARG A 7 -9.05 -4.62 31.87
C ARG A 7 -9.72 -5.76 31.11
N VAL A 8 -10.51 -5.40 30.09
CA VAL A 8 -11.17 -6.37 29.21
C VAL A 8 -10.12 -7.18 28.45
N ARG A 9 -9.05 -6.54 27.98
CA ARG A 9 -7.94 -7.23 27.32
C ARG A 9 -7.27 -8.25 28.24
N ALA A 10 -6.92 -7.87 29.47
CA ALA A 10 -6.34 -8.79 30.44
C ALA A 10 -7.26 -10.01 30.71
N LEU A 11 -8.57 -9.78 30.83
CA LEU A 11 -9.55 -10.87 30.97
C LEU A 11 -9.60 -11.77 29.72
N LEU A 12 -9.61 -11.18 28.52
CA LEU A 12 -9.61 -11.96 27.28
C LEU A 12 -8.30 -12.74 27.08
N ASP A 13 -7.17 -12.22 27.55
CA ASP A 13 -5.90 -12.94 27.56
C ASP A 13 -5.94 -14.17 28.48
N GLU A 14 -6.65 -14.11 29.61
CA GLU A 14 -6.86 -15.27 30.48
C GLU A 14 -7.83 -16.30 29.84
N VAL A 15 -8.91 -15.84 29.21
CA VAL A 15 -9.95 -16.71 28.63
C VAL A 15 -9.52 -17.36 27.31
N PHE A 16 -8.89 -16.59 26.43
CA PHE A 16 -8.51 -17.02 25.09
C PHE A 16 -7.01 -17.29 24.95
N GLY A 17 -6.17 -16.84 25.86
CA GLY A 17 -4.71 -16.86 25.74
C GLY A 17 -4.17 -15.62 25.04
N GLU A 18 -3.10 -15.03 25.58
CA GLU A 18 -2.45 -13.83 25.03
C GLU A 18 -2.00 -14.00 23.56
N ALA A 19 -1.62 -15.20 23.14
CA ALA A 19 -1.19 -15.49 21.78
C ALA A 19 -2.34 -15.36 20.75
N ASN A 20 -3.58 -15.40 21.22
CA ASN A 20 -4.79 -15.43 20.40
C ASN A 20 -5.39 -14.04 20.11
N VAL A 21 -4.77 -12.96 20.60
CA VAL A 21 -5.11 -11.60 20.17
C VAL A 21 -4.79 -11.43 18.67
N VAL A 22 -5.76 -10.94 17.91
CA VAL A 22 -5.61 -10.71 16.46
C VAL A 22 -5.23 -9.26 16.20
N SER A 23 -6.05 -8.34 16.71
CA SER A 23 -5.83 -6.90 16.57
C SER A 23 -6.65 -6.14 17.61
N GLU A 24 -6.17 -4.97 17.99
CA GLU A 24 -6.95 -3.95 18.66
C GLU A 24 -7.28 -2.86 17.62
N ILE A 25 -8.56 -2.67 17.33
CA ILE A 25 -9.02 -1.70 16.33
C ILE A 25 -9.44 -0.42 17.05
N VAL A 26 -8.83 0.69 16.67
CA VAL A 26 -9.13 2.03 17.17
C VAL A 26 -10.16 2.69 16.26
N ILE A 27 -11.24 3.16 16.86
CA ILE A 27 -12.38 3.79 16.18
C ILE A 27 -12.44 5.26 16.61
N GLN A 28 -12.28 6.18 15.68
CA GLN A 28 -12.48 7.61 15.96
C GLN A 28 -13.97 7.91 16.02
N LYS A 29 -14.44 8.41 17.16
CA LYS A 29 -15.85 8.73 17.40
C LYS A 29 -16.21 10.18 17.10
N THR A 30 -15.26 11.09 17.30
CA THR A 30 -15.47 12.54 17.18
C THR A 30 -14.16 13.25 16.83
N TYR A 31 -14.24 14.54 16.49
CA TYR A 31 -13.08 15.38 16.17
C TYR A 31 -12.53 16.16 17.39
N GLY A 32 -12.98 15.82 18.60
CA GLY A 32 -12.55 16.46 19.85
C GLY A 32 -13.37 17.72 20.15
N PHE A 33 -13.59 17.98 21.43
CA PHE A 33 -14.18 19.22 21.95
C PHE A 33 -13.11 19.99 22.72
N SER A 34 -13.31 21.27 22.99
CA SER A 34 -12.36 22.00 23.85
C SER A 34 -12.32 21.34 25.23
N THR A 35 -11.14 20.85 25.62
CA THR A 35 -10.86 20.26 26.92
C THR A 35 -9.64 20.95 27.53
N ASP A 36 -9.53 20.95 28.85
CA ASP A 36 -8.36 21.51 29.55
C ASP A 36 -7.06 20.71 29.29
N ALA A 37 -7.19 19.49 28.76
CA ALA A 37 -6.11 18.58 28.37
C ALA A 37 -6.38 17.92 27.00
N ILE A 38 -5.74 16.79 26.67
CA ILE A 38 -5.96 16.06 25.41
C ILE A 38 -7.34 15.38 25.41
N SER A 39 -8.16 15.63 24.39
CA SER A 39 -9.49 15.05 24.28
C SER A 39 -9.44 13.56 23.92
N ASN A 40 -10.24 12.75 24.61
CA ASN A 40 -10.43 11.35 24.25
C ASN A 40 -11.47 11.22 23.13
N VAL A 41 -11.00 10.90 21.93
CA VAL A 41 -11.83 10.84 20.71
C VAL A 41 -12.00 9.43 20.16
N SER A 42 -11.56 8.41 20.91
CA SER A 42 -11.41 7.05 20.41
C SER A 42 -12.23 6.03 21.20
N ASP A 43 -12.69 5.00 20.52
CA ASP A 43 -13.15 3.74 21.09
C ASP A 43 -12.31 2.58 20.53
N TYR A 44 -12.46 1.40 21.13
CA TYR A 44 -11.63 0.24 20.82
C TYR A 44 -12.48 -1.00 20.64
N VAL A 45 -12.10 -1.84 19.67
CA VAL A 45 -12.62 -3.19 19.49
C VAL A 45 -11.46 -4.16 19.64
N LEU A 46 -11.59 -5.06 20.62
CA LEU A 46 -10.64 -6.15 20.84
C LEU A 46 -11.05 -7.35 20.00
N TRP A 47 -10.23 -7.71 19.02
CA TRP A 47 -10.49 -8.86 18.16
C TRP A 47 -9.60 -10.03 18.55
N TYR A 48 -10.23 -11.08 19.09
CA TYR A 48 -9.58 -12.33 19.47
C TYR A 48 -10.05 -13.48 18.58
N ALA A 49 -9.17 -14.46 18.40
CA ALA A 49 -9.51 -15.73 17.76
C ALA A 49 -9.54 -16.84 18.81
N LYS A 50 -10.43 -17.82 18.68
CA LYS A 50 -10.38 -19.03 19.53
C LYS A 50 -9.08 -19.83 19.32
N ARG A 51 -8.57 -19.85 18.09
CA ARG A 51 -7.30 -20.47 17.69
C ARG A 51 -6.70 -19.69 16.52
N ARG A 52 -5.69 -18.88 16.80
CA ARG A 52 -5.07 -17.97 15.82
C ARG A 52 -4.53 -18.67 14.58
N ASP A 53 -3.93 -19.85 14.72
CA ASP A 53 -3.38 -20.62 13.60
C ASP A 53 -4.44 -21.10 12.60
N SER A 54 -5.71 -21.12 13.01
CA SER A 54 -6.85 -21.49 12.17
C SER A 54 -7.74 -20.31 11.79
N LEU A 55 -7.32 -19.08 12.10
CA LEU A 55 -8.10 -17.88 11.81
C LEU A 55 -8.20 -17.67 10.30
N LYS A 56 -9.44 -17.64 9.79
CA LYS A 56 -9.73 -17.19 8.43
C LYS A 56 -10.11 -15.71 8.44
N ALA A 57 -9.17 -14.84 8.09
CA ALA A 57 -9.43 -13.43 7.87
C ALA A 57 -9.84 -13.15 6.41
N ARG A 58 -10.77 -12.22 6.22
CA ARG A 58 -11.12 -11.66 4.90
C ARG A 58 -10.82 -10.16 4.96
N PRO A 59 -9.71 -9.68 4.39
CA PRO A 59 -9.40 -8.27 4.39
C PRO A 59 -10.52 -7.48 3.71
N ILE A 60 -10.92 -6.38 4.34
CA ILE A 60 -11.79 -5.38 3.73
C ILE A 60 -10.86 -4.38 3.05
N TYR A 61 -11.25 -3.93 1.88
CA TYR A 61 -10.47 -3.02 1.06
C TYR A 61 -11.20 -1.69 0.88
N ARG A 62 -10.43 -0.61 0.82
CA ARG A 62 -10.89 0.71 0.36
C ARG A 62 -10.20 1.09 -0.93
N GLU A 63 -10.80 2.00 -1.69
CA GLU A 63 -10.15 2.56 -2.86
C GLU A 63 -8.84 3.23 -2.46
N LYS A 64 -7.81 2.97 -3.26
CA LYS A 64 -6.50 3.57 -3.06
C LYS A 64 -6.57 5.01 -3.57
N PRO A 65 -6.20 6.01 -2.75
CA PRO A 65 -6.13 7.38 -3.23
C PRO A 65 -5.25 7.48 -4.48
N PHE A 66 -5.79 8.13 -5.50
CA PHE A 66 -5.11 8.40 -6.74
C PHE A 66 -4.97 9.91 -6.92
N GLU A 67 -3.74 10.36 -7.12
CA GLU A 67 -3.47 11.74 -7.47
C GLU A 67 -2.40 11.73 -8.56
N LEU A 68 -2.75 12.25 -9.74
CA LEU A 68 -1.85 12.31 -10.87
C LEU A 68 -0.65 13.22 -10.54
N GLY A 69 0.56 12.78 -10.87
CA GLY A 69 1.79 13.52 -10.59
C GLY A 69 2.29 13.45 -9.14
N LYS A 70 1.62 12.72 -8.26
CA LYS A 70 2.08 12.45 -6.88
C LYS A 70 2.10 10.95 -6.57
N GLY A 71 2.86 10.59 -5.53
CA GLY A 71 2.92 9.23 -4.98
C GLY A 71 3.18 8.16 -6.06
N ASN A 72 2.14 7.41 -6.42
CA ASN A 72 2.22 6.24 -7.30
C ASN A 72 1.92 6.53 -8.78
N ALA A 73 1.84 7.80 -9.19
CA ALA A 73 1.41 8.20 -10.53
C ALA A 73 2.25 9.36 -11.08
N THR A 74 3.58 9.27 -10.99
CA THR A 74 4.51 10.34 -11.40
C THR A 74 4.95 10.25 -12.86
N TRP A 75 4.72 9.11 -13.52
CA TRP A 75 5.04 8.86 -14.93
C TRP A 75 3.81 8.38 -15.70
N LEU A 76 3.85 8.56 -17.03
CA LEU A 76 2.85 8.06 -17.97
C LEU A 76 3.51 7.10 -18.96
N LEU A 77 2.90 5.93 -19.15
CA LEU A 77 3.17 5.06 -20.31
C LEU A 77 2.15 5.42 -21.38
N LEU A 78 2.63 5.84 -22.55
CA LEU A 78 1.79 6.27 -23.67
C LEU A 78 1.41 5.05 -24.54
N SER A 79 0.41 5.25 -25.40
CA SER A 79 -0.15 4.21 -26.28
C SER A 79 0.85 3.66 -27.31
N ASP A 80 1.92 4.41 -27.60
CA ASP A 80 3.03 4.02 -28.48
C ASP A 80 4.20 3.37 -27.72
N TYR A 81 4.01 3.03 -26.44
CA TYR A 81 5.02 2.44 -25.54
C TYR A 81 6.23 3.33 -25.23
N THR A 82 6.17 4.61 -25.61
CA THR A 82 7.02 5.64 -25.04
C THR A 82 6.50 6.03 -23.65
N TYR A 83 7.33 6.71 -22.86
CA TYR A 83 6.92 7.14 -21.53
C TYR A 83 7.63 8.42 -21.14
N ARG A 84 6.97 9.22 -20.31
CA ARG A 84 7.49 10.48 -19.80
C ARG A 84 6.94 10.76 -18.41
N GLY A 85 7.54 11.73 -17.73
CA GLY A 85 6.98 12.27 -16.49
C GLY A 85 5.62 12.93 -16.75
N VAL A 86 4.78 12.93 -15.71
CA VAL A 86 3.60 13.80 -15.66
C VAL A 86 4.06 15.26 -15.62
N SER A 87 3.49 16.10 -16.47
CA SER A 87 3.83 17.53 -16.53
C SER A 87 3.18 18.32 -15.38
N ALA A 88 3.65 19.54 -15.13
CA ALA A 88 3.06 20.40 -14.11
C ALA A 88 1.59 20.71 -14.38
N ALA A 89 1.23 21.03 -15.64
CA ALA A 89 -0.14 21.31 -16.05
C ALA A 89 -1.06 20.08 -15.92
N GLU A 90 -0.55 18.88 -16.19
CA GLU A 90 -1.32 17.64 -15.98
C GLU A 90 -1.54 17.36 -14.48
N ARG A 91 -0.52 17.64 -13.65
CA ARG A 91 -0.60 17.46 -12.20
C ARG A 91 -1.56 18.45 -11.53
N SER A 92 -1.64 19.70 -12.00
CA SER A 92 -2.58 20.71 -11.49
C SER A 92 -4.00 20.52 -12.02
N GLY A 93 -4.19 19.71 -13.07
CA GLY A 93 -5.48 19.55 -13.75
C GLY A 93 -5.75 20.56 -14.86
N ASP A 94 -4.79 21.45 -15.16
CA ASP A 94 -4.89 22.44 -16.24
C ASP A 94 -4.79 21.80 -17.65
N ALA A 95 -4.24 20.58 -17.73
CA ALA A 95 -4.18 19.78 -18.94
C ALA A 95 -4.59 18.32 -18.67
N SER A 96 -5.29 17.72 -19.63
CA SER A 96 -5.58 16.28 -19.59
C SER A 96 -4.40 15.46 -20.07
N ILE A 97 -4.22 14.26 -19.51
CA ILE A 97 -3.25 13.29 -20.04
C ILE A 97 -3.71 12.75 -21.40
N PRO A 98 -2.77 12.34 -22.28
CA PRO A 98 -3.13 11.72 -23.56
C PRO A 98 -4.05 10.50 -23.38
N SER A 99 -5.00 10.34 -24.29
CA SER A 99 -5.93 9.20 -24.26
C SER A 99 -5.19 7.86 -24.29
N GLY A 100 -5.59 6.94 -23.41
CA GLY A 100 -4.95 5.63 -23.25
C GLY A 100 -3.65 5.63 -22.44
N ALA A 101 -3.15 6.79 -22.01
CA ALA A 101 -1.97 6.86 -21.17
C ALA A 101 -2.22 6.19 -19.81
N LYS A 102 -1.23 5.42 -19.33
CA LYS A 102 -1.30 4.66 -18.08
C LYS A 102 -0.37 5.28 -17.04
N PRO A 103 -0.92 5.91 -15.97
CA PRO A 103 -0.12 6.43 -14.88
C PRO A 103 0.57 5.32 -14.06
N TYR A 104 1.84 5.54 -13.75
CA TYR A 104 2.65 4.61 -12.97
C TYR A 104 3.72 5.33 -12.16
N ASN A 105 4.42 4.57 -11.31
CA ASN A 105 5.64 5.02 -10.65
C ASN A 105 6.77 3.99 -10.88
N PRO A 106 7.99 4.42 -11.26
CA PRO A 106 9.16 3.54 -11.31
C PRO A 106 9.58 3.11 -9.90
N ASP A 107 9.63 1.81 -9.65
CA ASP A 107 10.04 1.21 -8.38
C ASP A 107 11.36 0.42 -8.55
N ASN A 108 12.01 0.04 -7.46
CA ASN A 108 13.29 -0.66 -7.49
C ASN A 108 13.13 -2.14 -7.93
N LEU A 109 13.94 -2.57 -8.92
CA LEU A 109 14.04 -3.96 -9.38
C LEU A 109 15.18 -4.76 -8.72
N LEU A 110 15.98 -4.14 -7.85
CA LEU A 110 17.11 -4.77 -7.18
C LEU A 110 16.80 -5.08 -5.72
N SER A 111 17.31 -6.20 -5.24
CA SER A 111 17.42 -6.54 -3.83
C SER A 111 18.88 -6.55 -3.41
N GLN A 112 19.13 -6.26 -2.13
CA GLN A 112 20.45 -6.41 -1.54
C GLN A 112 20.83 -7.89 -1.42
N GLY A 113 22.12 -8.19 -1.52
CA GLY A 113 22.67 -9.54 -1.45
C GLY A 113 23.14 -10.01 -2.83
N ARG A 114 24.38 -10.51 -2.88
CA ARG A 114 24.99 -10.98 -4.13
C ARG A 114 24.28 -12.23 -4.63
N ALA A 115 23.96 -12.28 -5.93
CA ALA A 115 23.51 -13.50 -6.58
C ALA A 115 24.62 -14.57 -6.57
N SER A 116 24.26 -15.84 -6.79
CA SER A 116 25.25 -16.92 -6.98
C SER A 116 26.13 -16.67 -8.20
N ASP A 117 25.51 -16.20 -9.29
CA ASP A 117 26.11 -16.04 -10.60
C ASP A 117 25.81 -14.65 -11.19
N PRO A 118 26.62 -14.16 -12.13
CA PRO A 118 26.35 -12.93 -12.89
C PRO A 118 24.97 -12.92 -13.55
N GLN A 119 24.29 -11.77 -13.52
CA GLN A 119 22.93 -11.61 -14.05
C GLN A 119 22.84 -10.44 -15.06
N PRO A 120 23.62 -10.47 -16.15
CA PRO A 120 23.67 -9.37 -17.11
C PRO A 120 22.35 -9.22 -17.86
N PHE A 121 21.82 -8.00 -17.89
CA PHE A 121 20.59 -7.71 -18.61
C PHE A 121 20.76 -6.46 -19.46
N THR A 122 20.41 -6.56 -20.74
CA THR A 122 20.50 -5.47 -21.71
C THR A 122 19.14 -5.19 -22.32
N TYR A 123 18.72 -3.93 -22.30
CA TYR A 123 17.45 -3.50 -22.88
C TYR A 123 17.49 -2.01 -23.24
N ARG A 124 17.00 -1.66 -24.44
CA ARG A 124 16.97 -0.28 -25.00
C ARG A 124 18.30 0.48 -24.83
N GLY A 125 19.42 -0.17 -25.12
CA GLY A 125 20.76 0.45 -25.07
C GLY A 125 21.38 0.55 -23.67
N VAL A 126 20.65 0.21 -22.60
CA VAL A 126 21.20 0.12 -21.24
C VAL A 126 21.58 -1.32 -20.95
N SER A 127 22.74 -1.52 -20.32
CA SER A 127 23.19 -2.82 -19.83
C SER A 127 23.53 -2.72 -18.35
N LEU A 128 23.05 -3.67 -17.54
CA LEU A 128 23.29 -3.70 -16.11
C LEU A 128 23.43 -5.13 -15.62
N ASP A 129 24.44 -5.37 -14.77
CA ASP A 129 24.58 -6.59 -13.99
C ASP A 129 24.60 -6.23 -12.48
N PRO A 130 23.57 -6.62 -11.71
CA PRO A 130 23.50 -6.40 -10.27
C PRO A 130 24.64 -7.07 -9.49
N TYR A 131 25.22 -8.14 -10.03
CA TYR A 131 26.22 -8.99 -9.36
C TYR A 131 27.42 -8.17 -8.87
N SER A 132 27.94 -7.30 -9.72
CA SER A 132 29.07 -6.39 -9.43
C SER A 132 28.81 -5.46 -8.23
N LYS A 133 27.54 -5.16 -7.94
CA LYS A 133 27.10 -4.28 -6.85
C LYS A 133 26.60 -5.07 -5.63
N SER A 134 26.99 -6.35 -5.52
CA SER A 134 26.55 -7.24 -4.42
C SER A 134 25.03 -7.26 -4.24
N SER A 135 24.30 -7.26 -5.36
CA SER A 135 22.85 -7.22 -5.44
C SER A 135 22.35 -8.26 -6.44
N HIS A 136 21.04 -8.48 -6.49
CA HIS A 136 20.38 -9.37 -7.45
C HIS A 136 19.05 -8.79 -7.92
N TRP A 137 18.54 -9.28 -9.05
CA TRP A 137 17.19 -8.96 -9.51
C TRP A 137 16.14 -9.48 -8.52
N LYS A 138 15.19 -8.63 -8.13
CA LYS A 138 14.00 -9.06 -7.36
C LYS A 138 13.21 -10.13 -8.10
N PRO A 139 12.93 -10.00 -9.42
CA PRO A 139 12.39 -11.10 -10.20
C PRO A 139 13.41 -12.22 -10.34
N ASN A 140 12.93 -13.47 -10.44
CA ASN A 140 13.77 -14.58 -10.86
C ASN A 140 14.50 -14.24 -12.17
N TYR A 141 15.80 -14.47 -12.23
CA TYR A 141 16.61 -14.24 -13.43
C TYR A 141 16.98 -15.59 -14.08
N PRO A 142 16.93 -15.70 -15.43
CA PRO A 142 16.56 -14.68 -16.40
C PRO A 142 15.04 -14.60 -16.69
N VAL A 143 14.28 -15.65 -16.31
CA VAL A 143 12.91 -15.85 -16.77
C VAL A 143 11.95 -14.75 -16.32
N GLY A 144 12.04 -14.31 -15.06
CA GLY A 144 11.24 -13.22 -14.52
C GLY A 144 11.54 -11.88 -15.19
N MET A 145 12.81 -11.57 -15.47
CA MET A 145 13.18 -10.37 -16.20
C MET A 145 12.62 -10.35 -17.63
N GLN A 146 12.67 -11.49 -18.33
CA GLN A 146 12.05 -11.62 -19.66
C GLN A 146 10.52 -11.46 -19.61
N ARG A 147 9.85 -11.98 -18.57
CA ARG A 147 8.41 -11.78 -18.37
C ARG A 147 8.07 -10.31 -18.16
N LEU A 148 8.84 -9.60 -17.35
CA LEU A 148 8.64 -8.17 -17.14
C LEU A 148 8.83 -7.35 -18.42
N LEU A 149 9.82 -7.71 -19.24
CA LEU A 149 10.02 -7.07 -20.55
C LEU A 149 8.78 -7.24 -21.43
N ARG A 150 8.29 -8.48 -21.60
CA ARG A 150 7.10 -8.79 -22.43
C ARG A 150 5.82 -8.13 -21.91
N ALA A 151 5.73 -7.89 -20.61
CA ALA A 151 4.58 -7.27 -19.96
C ALA A 151 4.68 -5.72 -19.89
N GLU A 152 5.68 -5.11 -20.53
CA GLU A 152 5.92 -3.66 -20.48
C GLU A 152 6.06 -3.14 -19.04
N ARG A 153 6.74 -3.91 -18.20
CA ARG A 153 6.97 -3.62 -16.77
C ARG A 153 8.35 -3.06 -16.45
N ILE A 154 9.19 -2.83 -17.46
CA ILE A 154 10.53 -2.29 -17.27
C ILE A 154 10.55 -0.83 -17.71
N HIS A 155 10.80 0.06 -16.76
CA HIS A 155 11.20 1.43 -17.01
C HIS A 155 12.72 1.49 -17.13
N VAL A 156 13.22 2.02 -18.25
CA VAL A 156 14.64 2.29 -18.45
C VAL A 156 14.91 3.72 -18.01
N ALA A 157 15.67 3.85 -16.91
CA ALA A 157 16.24 5.11 -16.48
C ALA A 157 17.66 5.23 -17.04
N GLU A 158 18.32 6.38 -16.83
CA GLU A 158 19.63 6.68 -17.41
C GLU A 158 20.65 5.54 -17.29
N ASN A 159 20.82 5.00 -16.07
CA ASN A 159 21.80 3.95 -15.77
C ASN A 159 21.21 2.80 -14.94
N SER A 160 19.88 2.58 -15.02
CA SER A 160 19.22 1.52 -14.24
C SER A 160 17.90 1.06 -14.83
N PHE A 161 17.48 -0.13 -14.42
CA PHE A 161 16.14 -0.65 -14.68
C PHE A 161 15.26 -0.50 -13.43
N ARG A 162 14.04 -0.03 -13.66
CA ARG A 162 13.00 0.15 -12.63
C ARG A 162 11.74 -0.63 -13.01
N TYR A 163 10.97 -1.02 -12.02
CA TYR A 163 9.70 -1.71 -12.21
C TYR A 163 8.59 -0.68 -12.43
N ARG A 164 7.80 -0.81 -13.50
CA ARG A 164 6.61 0.01 -13.69
C ARG A 164 5.49 -0.51 -12.81
N ARG A 165 5.23 0.19 -11.70
CA ARG A 165 4.09 -0.08 -10.82
C ARG A 165 2.93 0.81 -11.23
N PHE A 166 1.95 0.23 -11.92
CA PHE A 166 0.75 0.98 -12.30
C PHE A 166 -0.14 1.16 -11.08
N HIS A 167 -0.87 2.27 -11.04
CA HIS A 167 -1.89 2.47 -10.02
C HIS A 167 -2.96 1.36 -10.08
N ALA A 168 -3.33 0.94 -11.30
CA ALA A 168 -4.34 -0.08 -11.55
C ALA A 168 -3.88 -1.53 -11.24
N ASP A 169 -2.61 -1.77 -10.90
CA ASP A 169 -2.14 -3.12 -10.53
C ASP A 169 -2.84 -3.64 -9.27
N PHE A 170 -3.07 -2.73 -8.31
CA PHE A 170 -3.81 -2.99 -7.09
C PHE A 170 -4.42 -1.66 -6.63
N ALA A 171 -5.59 -1.36 -7.19
CA ALA A 171 -6.30 -0.08 -7.02
C ALA A 171 -6.99 0.06 -5.66
N VAL A 172 -6.71 -0.84 -4.73
CA VAL A 172 -7.29 -0.86 -3.40
C VAL A 172 -6.23 -1.01 -2.31
N LEU A 173 -6.53 -0.57 -1.11
CA LEU A 173 -5.71 -0.75 0.09
C LEU A 173 -6.51 -1.49 1.15
N PRO A 174 -5.90 -2.44 1.89
CA PRO A 174 -6.58 -3.06 3.02
C PRO A 174 -6.86 -2.00 4.11
N TYR A 175 -7.97 -2.15 4.81
CA TYR A 175 -8.20 -1.38 6.04
C TYR A 175 -7.20 -1.79 7.11
N ALA A 176 -6.57 -0.79 7.73
CA ALA A 176 -5.74 -0.97 8.91
C ALA A 176 -6.60 -1.01 10.18
N ASN A 177 -5.99 -1.18 11.34
CA ASN A 177 -6.67 -1.20 12.63
C ASN A 177 -6.95 0.20 13.21
N ILE A 178 -6.85 1.27 12.42
CA ILE A 178 -7.21 2.64 12.82
C ILE A 178 -8.27 3.14 11.84
N TRP A 179 -9.48 3.32 12.35
CA TRP A 179 -10.66 3.71 11.58
C TRP A 179 -11.05 5.13 11.99
N THR A 180 -10.83 6.08 11.08
CA THR A 180 -11.10 7.51 11.30
C THR A 180 -12.37 7.98 10.60
N ASP A 181 -12.96 7.13 9.77
CA ASP A 181 -14.15 7.37 8.94
C ASP A 181 -15.46 6.94 9.61
N THR A 182 -15.41 6.57 10.90
CA THR A 182 -16.55 6.10 11.70
C THR A 182 -17.26 7.21 12.49
N GLY A 183 -16.71 8.43 12.49
CA GLY A 183 -17.30 9.56 13.20
C GLY A 183 -18.48 10.15 12.42
N THR A 184 -19.67 10.16 13.01
CA THR A 184 -20.85 10.82 12.42
C THR A 184 -20.82 12.32 12.72
N GLY A 185 -20.53 13.15 11.72
CA GLY A 185 -20.50 14.62 11.88
C GLY A 185 -21.87 15.27 12.11
N ASN A 186 -22.96 14.57 11.77
CA ASN A 186 -24.33 14.98 12.06
C ASN A 186 -25.11 13.76 12.56
N PHE A 187 -25.92 13.96 13.60
CA PHE A 187 -26.66 12.99 14.40
C PHE A 187 -27.78 12.23 13.65
N THR A 188 -27.70 12.07 12.32
CA THR A 188 -28.79 11.56 11.49
C THR A 188 -28.69 10.07 11.14
N ASP A 189 -27.52 9.44 11.30
CA ASP A 189 -27.37 8.01 11.05
C ASP A 189 -27.68 7.21 12.31
N GLU A 190 -28.56 6.20 12.17
CA GLU A 190 -28.95 5.32 13.25
C GLU A 190 -27.74 4.52 13.73
N LYS A 191 -27.43 4.60 15.03
CA LYS A 191 -26.34 3.83 15.62
C LYS A 191 -26.77 2.36 15.70
N ILE A 192 -26.17 1.53 14.86
CA ILE A 192 -26.37 0.08 14.91
C ILE A 192 -25.49 -0.48 16.02
N TYR A 193 -26.13 -0.96 17.09
CA TYR A 193 -25.47 -1.72 18.14
C TYR A 193 -25.67 -3.21 17.85
N VAL A 194 -24.57 -3.95 17.72
CA VAL A 194 -24.60 -5.41 17.70
C VAL A 194 -24.32 -5.88 19.13
N VAL A 195 -25.29 -6.55 19.75
CA VAL A 195 -25.18 -7.15 21.09
C VAL A 195 -24.87 -8.63 20.97
#